data_AF-A0A8J8EZM3-F1
#
_entry.id   AF-A0A8J8EZM3-F1
#
_cell.length_a   1.000
_cell.length_b   1.000
_cell.length_c   1.000
_cell.angle_alpha   90.00
_cell.angle_beta   90.00
_cell.angle_gamma   90.00
#
_symmetry.space_group_name_H-M   'P 1'
#
loop_
_entity.id
_entity.type
_entity.pdbx_description
1 polymer ?
#
loop_
_entity_poly.entity_id
_entity_poly.type
_entity_poly.pdbx_seq_one_letter_code
_entity_poly.pdbx_strand_id
1 'polypeptide(L)'
;MRGIPFLFHEPKVGGALAYCPESGGVFQLDEEEYREVKEKSKEGLKLIEEMKAYNGKKYTLNDFIGHLNPLGIIKERLSSPASVIFELTRGCNLHCTHCIVAAGEPLPNELKTEEWLKLVDEISEYAIRLTLTGGEPLTHPGFFEILPRAKERDLAVRVLTNGTLLEENAERLASLLDEWDEVQVSLDGTREVNDKIRGKGSFEKAVRGDKSTPQ
;
A
#
# COMPACT_ATOMS: atom_id res chain seq x y z
N MET A 1 12.43 -9.06 -18.60
CA MET A 1 11.38 -8.83 -17.59
C MET A 1 12.08 -8.88 -16.24
N ARG A 2 11.83 -7.87 -15.39
CA ARG A 2 12.59 -7.57 -14.16
C ARG A 2 12.34 -8.69 -13.12
N GLY A 3 13.36 -9.08 -12.35
CA GLY A 3 13.23 -10.08 -11.26
C GLY A 3 12.19 -9.64 -10.23
N ILE A 4 11.68 -10.57 -9.41
CA ILE A 4 10.64 -10.28 -8.40
C ILE A 4 11.16 -9.18 -7.48
N PRO A 5 10.60 -7.96 -7.54
CA PRO A 5 11.11 -6.85 -6.77
C PRO A 5 10.51 -6.98 -5.37
N PHE A 6 11.37 -7.19 -4.36
CA PHE A 6 10.99 -7.06 -2.95
C PHE A 6 11.42 -5.69 -2.45
N LEU A 7 10.52 -4.99 -1.76
CA LEU A 7 10.90 -3.85 -0.94
C LEU A 7 11.38 -4.38 0.40
N PHE A 8 12.54 -3.94 0.86
CA PHE A 8 13.09 -4.33 2.15
C PHE A 8 13.07 -3.15 3.10
N HIS A 9 12.73 -3.42 4.36
CA HIS A 9 12.75 -2.45 5.45
C HIS A 9 13.45 -3.08 6.66
N GLU A 10 14.29 -2.33 7.35
CA GLU A 10 15.04 -2.81 8.53
C GLU A 10 14.47 -2.10 9.77
N PRO A 11 13.35 -2.58 10.35
CA PRO A 11 12.75 -1.97 11.53
C PRO A 11 13.69 -2.07 12.74
N LYS A 12 13.46 -1.21 13.74
CA LYS A 12 14.25 -1.20 14.99
C LYS A 12 14.20 -2.51 15.79
N VAL A 13 13.24 -3.40 15.50
CA VAL A 13 13.03 -4.65 16.22
C VAL A 13 12.82 -5.83 15.27
N GLY A 14 13.40 -6.97 15.63
CA GLY A 14 13.08 -8.30 15.10
C GLY A 14 13.47 -8.64 13.66
N GLY A 15 14.45 -7.93 13.09
CA GLY A 15 15.07 -8.27 11.79
C GLY A 15 14.47 -7.47 10.64
N ALA A 16 14.75 -7.85 9.39
CA ALA A 16 14.25 -7.16 8.20
C ALA A 16 12.83 -7.60 7.84
N LEU A 17 12.03 -6.68 7.30
CA LEU A 17 10.77 -6.96 6.63
C LEU A 17 10.99 -6.95 5.12
N ALA A 18 10.37 -7.90 4.42
CA ALA A 18 10.30 -7.94 2.97
C ALA A 18 8.85 -7.86 2.51
N TYR A 19 8.54 -6.92 1.62
CA TYR A 19 7.23 -6.75 1.00
C TYR A 19 7.25 -7.14 -0.47
N CYS A 20 6.27 -7.95 -0.88
CA CYS A 20 6.06 -8.32 -2.27
C CYS A 20 4.82 -7.59 -2.83
N PRO A 21 4.97 -6.66 -3.79
CA PRO A 21 3.86 -5.92 -4.38
C PRO A 21 2.90 -6.82 -5.14
N GLU A 22 3.38 -7.87 -5.79
CA GLU A 22 2.55 -8.78 -6.58
C GLU A 22 1.59 -9.61 -5.73
N SER A 23 2.03 -10.06 -4.55
CA SER A 23 1.19 -10.88 -3.64
C SER A 23 0.55 -10.07 -2.52
N GLY A 24 1.01 -8.84 -2.28
CA GLY A 24 0.65 -8.05 -1.09
C GLY A 24 1.21 -8.61 0.23
N GLY A 25 2.02 -9.67 0.18
CA GLY A 25 2.57 -10.34 1.35
C GLY A 25 3.71 -9.58 2.00
N VAL A 26 3.79 -9.63 3.33
CA VAL A 26 4.92 -9.13 4.13
C VAL A 26 5.51 -10.28 4.93
N PHE A 27 6.84 -10.40 4.92
CA PHE A 27 7.59 -11.46 5.56
C PHE A 27 8.62 -10.85 6.53
N GLN A 28 8.79 -11.46 7.70
CA GLN A 28 9.89 -11.13 8.62
C GLN A 28 11.04 -12.10 8.37
N LEU A 29 12.21 -11.52 8.14
CA LEU A 29 13.49 -12.19 7.92
C LEU A 29 14.45 -11.81 9.07
N ASP A 30 15.20 -12.76 9.60
CA ASP A 30 16.38 -12.50 10.41
C ASP A 30 17.58 -12.04 9.55
N GLU A 31 18.73 -11.79 10.18
CA GLU A 31 19.89 -11.25 9.46
C GLU A 31 20.47 -12.21 8.40
N GLU A 32 20.40 -13.52 8.63
CA GLU A 32 20.90 -14.52 7.69
C GLU A 32 19.91 -14.68 6.53
N GLU A 33 18.63 -14.81 6.86
CA GLU A 33 17.51 -14.86 5.92
C GLU A 33 17.47 -13.61 5.03
N TYR A 34 17.66 -12.42 5.61
CA TYR A 34 17.71 -11.15 4.88
C TYR A 34 18.88 -11.13 3.90
N ARG A 35 20.08 -11.55 4.33
CA ARG A 35 21.25 -11.60 3.46
C ARG A 35 21.03 -12.56 2.29
N GLU A 36 20.49 -13.74 2.57
CA GLU A 36 20.20 -14.77 1.58
C GLU A 36 19.13 -14.30 0.57
N VAL A 37 18.02 -13.73 1.04
CA VAL A 37 16.96 -13.20 0.17
C VAL A 37 17.46 -12.01 -0.64
N LYS A 38 18.29 -11.14 -0.07
CA LYS A 38 18.90 -9.98 -0.75
C LYS A 38 19.95 -10.40 -1.78
N GLU A 39 20.66 -11.50 -1.55
CA GLU A 39 21.60 -12.09 -2.51
C GLU A 39 20.84 -12.80 -3.63
N LYS A 40 19.88 -13.66 -3.29
CA LYS A 40 19.03 -14.38 -4.24
C LYS A 40 18.12 -13.46 -5.06
N SER A 41 17.67 -12.33 -4.52
CA SER A 41 16.92 -11.33 -5.29
C SER A 41 17.79 -10.63 -6.32
N LYS A 42 19.09 -10.41 -6.04
CA LYS A 42 20.07 -9.99 -7.05
C LYS A 42 20.32 -11.07 -8.10
N GLU A 43 20.28 -12.34 -7.70
CA GLU A 43 20.35 -13.49 -8.61
C GLU A 43 19.00 -13.83 -9.28
N GLY A 44 17.91 -13.15 -8.93
CA GLY A 44 16.54 -13.51 -9.27
C GLY A 44 16.26 -13.63 -10.77
N LEU A 45 17.10 -13.03 -11.62
CA LEU A 45 17.05 -13.22 -13.07
C LEU A 45 17.67 -14.55 -13.53
N LYS A 46 18.74 -15.02 -12.90
CA LYS A 46 19.35 -16.34 -13.20
C LYS A 46 18.39 -17.48 -12.88
N LEU A 47 17.65 -17.38 -11.78
CA LEU A 47 16.67 -18.40 -11.38
C LEU A 47 15.44 -18.44 -12.32
N ILE A 48 15.05 -17.29 -12.88
CA ILE A 48 13.99 -17.19 -13.90
C ILE A 48 14.46 -17.73 -15.27
N GLU A 49 15.75 -17.59 -15.61
CA GLU A 49 16.32 -18.15 -16.84
C GLU A 49 16.62 -19.66 -16.74
N GLU A 50 16.91 -20.17 -15.55
CA GLU A 50 17.11 -21.60 -15.26
C GLU A 50 15.78 -22.38 -15.05
N MET A 51 14.69 -21.93 -15.69
CA MET A 51 13.44 -22.69 -15.81
C MET A 51 13.61 -23.96 -16.66
N LYS A 52 14.40 -24.92 -16.18
CA LYS A 52 14.35 -26.32 -16.63
C LYS A 52 13.50 -27.09 -15.63
N ALA A 53 12.60 -27.91 -16.17
CA ALA A 53 11.74 -28.79 -15.40
C ALA A 53 12.57 -29.55 -14.35
N TYR A 54 12.39 -29.20 -13.07
CA TYR A 54 12.88 -30.02 -11.96
C TYR A 54 11.82 -31.11 -11.73
N ASN A 55 12.15 -32.36 -12.08
CA ASN A 55 11.21 -33.50 -12.03
C ASN A 55 9.88 -33.32 -12.78
N GLY A 56 9.86 -32.56 -13.88
CA GLY A 56 8.68 -32.48 -14.76
C GLY A 56 7.50 -31.64 -14.24
N LYS A 57 7.66 -30.91 -13.13
CA LYS A 57 6.62 -29.99 -12.61
C LYS A 57 6.89 -28.54 -13.01
N LYS A 58 5.83 -27.82 -13.40
CA LYS A 58 5.80 -26.36 -13.49
C LYS A 58 5.50 -25.80 -12.10
N TYR A 59 6.30 -24.85 -11.65
CA TYR A 59 6.12 -24.15 -10.38
C TYR A 59 5.48 -22.78 -10.61
N THR A 60 4.62 -22.38 -9.68
CA THR A 60 3.91 -21.09 -9.58
C THR A 60 4.64 -20.14 -8.61
N LEU A 61 4.25 -18.86 -8.56
CA LEU A 61 4.75 -17.90 -7.56
C LEU A 61 4.55 -18.39 -6.10
N ASN A 62 3.45 -19.12 -5.85
CA ASN A 62 3.18 -19.75 -4.56
C ASN A 62 4.15 -20.89 -4.24
N ASP A 63 4.72 -21.55 -5.26
CA ASP A 63 5.74 -22.57 -5.04
C ASP A 63 7.11 -21.96 -4.74
N PHE A 64 7.38 -20.72 -5.19
CA PHE A 64 8.60 -19.98 -4.82
C PHE A 64 8.53 -19.47 -3.37
N ILE A 65 7.41 -18.86 -2.98
CA ILE A 65 7.11 -18.53 -1.58
C ILE A 65 7.07 -19.81 -0.73
N GLY A 66 6.48 -20.86 -1.26
CA GLY A 66 6.44 -22.21 -0.70
C GLY A 66 7.77 -22.97 -0.77
N HIS A 67 8.84 -22.42 -1.35
CA HIS A 67 10.21 -22.95 -1.28
C HIS A 67 11.06 -22.20 -0.25
N LEU A 68 10.73 -20.95 0.07
CA LEU A 68 11.27 -20.25 1.24
C LEU A 68 10.73 -20.85 2.55
N ASN A 69 9.48 -21.32 2.54
CA ASN A 69 8.83 -21.94 3.70
C ASN A 69 9.49 -23.27 4.18
N PRO A 70 9.80 -24.28 3.33
CA PRO A 70 10.47 -25.53 3.74
C PRO A 70 11.95 -25.35 4.09
N LEU A 71 12.55 -24.20 3.77
CA LEU A 71 13.87 -23.82 4.28
C LEU A 71 13.80 -23.17 5.68
N GLY A 72 12.60 -22.93 6.22
CA GLY A 72 12.42 -22.32 7.54
C GLY A 72 12.72 -20.82 7.59
N ILE A 73 12.86 -20.16 6.43
CA ILE A 73 13.36 -18.78 6.24
C ILE A 73 12.31 -17.70 6.60
N ILE A 74 11.06 -18.09 6.85
CA ILE A 74 9.96 -17.14 7.11
C ILE A 74 9.39 -17.42 8.49
N LYS A 75 9.53 -16.44 9.40
CA LYS A 75 8.86 -16.52 10.71
C LYS A 75 7.36 -16.24 10.57
N GLU A 76 6.55 -17.12 11.16
CA GLU A 76 5.07 -17.01 11.17
C GLU A 76 4.54 -15.80 11.97
N ARG A 77 5.41 -15.09 12.72
CA ARG A 77 4.99 -14.00 13.61
C ARG A 77 5.86 -12.77 13.45
N LEU A 78 5.25 -11.68 13.00
CA LEU A 78 5.89 -10.38 12.88
C LEU A 78 6.20 -9.82 14.27
N SER A 79 7.38 -9.23 14.41
CA SER A 79 7.81 -8.56 15.65
C SER A 79 7.37 -7.10 15.74
N SER A 80 7.00 -6.52 14.59
CA SER A 80 6.48 -5.17 14.42
C SER A 80 5.26 -5.18 13.47
N PRO A 81 4.45 -4.11 13.44
CA PRO A 81 3.38 -3.99 12.46
C PRO A 81 3.96 -3.93 11.04
N ALA A 82 3.51 -4.81 10.14
CA ALA A 82 3.86 -4.73 8.73
C ALA A 82 3.24 -3.50 8.04
N SER A 83 2.04 -3.12 8.48
CA SER A 83 1.26 -2.03 7.90
C SER A 83 0.54 -1.26 9.00
N VAL A 84 0.48 0.05 8.85
CA VAL A 84 -0.29 0.96 9.71
C VAL A 84 -1.32 1.69 8.87
N ILE A 85 -2.51 1.92 9.44
CA ILE A 85 -3.60 2.63 8.77
C ILE A 85 -3.82 3.96 9.50
N PHE A 86 -3.73 5.07 8.76
CA PHE A 86 -4.07 6.41 9.24
C PHE A 86 -5.41 6.84 8.67
N GLU A 87 -6.41 6.98 9.54
CA GLU A 87 -7.64 7.70 9.25
C GLU A 87 -7.38 9.21 9.43
N LEU A 88 -6.94 9.88 8.36
CA LEU A 88 -6.45 11.26 8.42
C LEU A 88 -7.52 12.26 8.85
N THR A 89 -8.75 12.01 8.43
CA THR A 89 -9.90 12.87 8.69
C THR A 89 -11.20 12.08 8.59
N ARG A 90 -12.24 12.51 9.30
CA ARG A 90 -13.63 12.10 9.04
C ARG A 90 -14.29 12.95 7.94
N GLY A 91 -13.60 14.01 7.51
CA GLY A 91 -13.91 14.84 6.37
C GLY A 91 -14.10 13.99 5.11
N CYS A 92 -15.23 14.17 4.42
CA CYS A 92 -15.53 13.50 3.17
C CYS A 92 -16.48 14.34 2.33
N ASN A 93 -16.22 14.37 1.03
CA ASN A 93 -17.07 15.05 0.05
C ASN A 93 -18.28 14.22 -0.40
N LEU A 94 -18.48 13.01 0.16
CA LEU A 94 -19.62 12.12 -0.07
C LEU A 94 -20.28 11.70 1.25
N HIS A 95 -21.53 11.22 1.17
CA HIS A 95 -22.31 10.73 2.31
C HIS A 95 -22.88 9.33 2.00
N CYS A 96 -21.99 8.34 1.89
CA CYS A 96 -22.36 7.00 1.43
C CYS A 96 -23.31 6.30 2.41
N THR A 97 -24.33 5.61 1.91
CA THR A 97 -25.37 4.98 2.74
C THR A 97 -24.88 3.84 3.63
N HIS A 98 -23.73 3.22 3.30
CA HIS A 98 -23.12 2.14 4.06
C HIS A 98 -21.90 2.57 4.89
N CYS A 99 -21.57 3.87 4.91
CA CYS A 99 -20.33 4.35 5.47
C CYS A 99 -20.21 3.98 6.96
N ILE A 100 -19.24 3.12 7.29
CA ILE A 100 -19.07 2.56 8.63
C ILE A 100 -18.76 3.64 9.68
N VAL A 101 -18.05 4.69 9.27
CA VAL A 101 -17.70 5.84 10.13
C VAL A 101 -18.65 7.01 9.96
N ALA A 102 -19.71 6.89 9.13
CA ALA A 102 -20.64 7.95 8.79
C ALA A 102 -19.94 9.28 8.45
N ALA A 103 -18.92 9.23 7.58
CA ALA A 103 -18.09 10.35 7.18
C ALA A 103 -18.89 11.51 6.57
N GLY A 104 -18.31 12.71 6.61
CA GLY A 104 -18.95 13.96 6.18
C GLY A 104 -18.10 15.13 6.64
N GLU A 105 -18.52 15.82 7.69
CA GLU A 105 -17.69 16.88 8.29
C GLU A 105 -16.50 16.31 9.11
N PRO A 106 -15.33 16.96 9.06
CA PRO A 106 -14.22 16.68 9.97
C PRO A 106 -14.62 16.74 11.44
N LEU A 107 -13.97 15.93 12.29
CA LEU A 107 -14.12 16.06 13.73
C LEU A 107 -13.44 17.35 14.23
N PRO A 108 -13.95 17.98 15.30
CA PRO A 108 -13.40 19.24 15.82
C PRO A 108 -12.00 19.10 16.42
N ASN A 109 -11.54 17.88 16.70
CA ASN A 109 -10.29 17.56 17.39
C ASN A 109 -9.46 16.53 16.64
N GLU A 110 -9.49 16.55 15.31
CA GLU A 110 -8.56 15.76 14.48
C GLU A 110 -7.11 16.21 14.71
N LEU A 111 -6.19 15.26 14.51
CA LEU A 111 -4.77 15.57 14.53
C LEU A 111 -4.43 16.58 13.44
N LYS A 112 -3.56 17.53 13.79
CA LYS A 112 -3.04 18.49 12.81
C LYS A 112 -1.99 17.84 11.92
N THR A 113 -1.71 18.46 10.78
CA THR A 113 -0.67 18.01 9.84
C THR A 113 0.65 17.73 10.54
N GLU A 114 1.10 18.62 11.43
CA GLU A 114 2.39 18.47 12.12
C GLU A 114 2.45 17.27 13.06
N GLU A 115 1.30 16.85 13.59
CA GLU A 115 1.18 15.66 14.43
C GLU A 115 1.25 14.39 13.56
N TRP A 116 0.58 14.40 12.41
CA TRP A 116 0.69 13.31 11.43
C TRP A 116 2.12 13.15 10.91
N LEU A 117 2.83 14.24 10.61
CA LEU A 117 4.22 14.17 10.14
C LEU A 117 5.15 13.52 11.18
N LYS A 118 4.95 13.79 12.47
CA LYS A 118 5.69 13.12 13.56
C LYS A 118 5.32 11.64 13.65
N LEU A 119 4.05 11.31 13.53
CA LEU A 119 3.61 9.91 13.54
C LEU A 119 4.20 9.13 12.37
N VAL A 120 4.29 9.71 11.16
CA VAL A 120 4.96 9.09 10.01
C VAL A 120 6.42 8.74 10.37
N ASP A 121 7.14 9.67 11.01
CA ASP A 121 8.51 9.42 11.46
C ASP A 121 8.60 8.26 12.43
N GLU A 122 7.74 8.24 13.44
CA GLU A 122 7.73 7.19 14.46
C GLU A 122 7.40 5.82 13.87
N ILE A 123 6.34 5.73 13.04
CA ILE A 123 5.93 4.44 12.47
C ILE A 123 6.91 3.90 11.43
N SER A 124 7.66 4.78 10.76
CA SER A 124 8.66 4.39 9.78
C SER A 124 9.82 3.60 10.38
N GLU A 125 9.96 3.59 11.70
CA GLU A 125 10.95 2.78 12.39
C GLU A 125 10.50 1.32 12.61
N TYR A 126 9.24 1.01 12.27
CA TYR A 126 8.61 -0.27 12.60
C TYR A 126 7.86 -0.90 11.44
N ALA A 127 7.26 -0.10 10.58
CA ALA A 127 6.40 -0.55 9.51
C ALA A 127 7.03 -0.34 8.14
N ILE A 128 6.70 -1.22 7.20
CA ILE A 128 7.09 -1.11 5.79
C ILE A 128 6.01 -0.45 4.94
N ARG A 129 4.76 -0.40 5.44
CA ARG A 129 3.60 0.11 4.70
C ARG A 129 2.74 1.06 5.53
N LEU A 130 2.27 2.12 4.88
CA LEU A 130 1.31 3.07 5.43
C LEU A 130 0.08 3.16 4.53
N THR A 131 -1.10 2.99 5.09
CA THR A 131 -2.38 3.23 4.40
C THR A 131 -2.96 4.56 4.83
N LEU A 132 -3.18 5.48 3.89
CA LEU A 132 -3.86 6.76 4.10
C LEU A 132 -5.34 6.62 3.72
N THR A 133 -6.23 6.87 4.68
CA THR A 133 -7.69 6.70 4.54
C THR A 133 -8.43 7.67 5.47
N GLY A 134 -9.71 7.40 5.76
CA GLY A 134 -10.58 8.13 6.69
C GLY A 134 -11.98 8.24 6.10
N GLY A 135 -12.49 9.47 6.00
CA GLY A 135 -13.58 9.83 5.11
C GLY A 135 -13.10 9.84 3.66
N GLU A 136 -12.55 10.97 3.20
CA GLU A 136 -11.81 11.08 1.95
C GLU A 136 -10.44 11.70 2.25
N PRO A 137 -9.32 10.96 2.18
CA PRO A 137 -8.02 11.48 2.57
C PRO A 137 -7.58 12.68 1.73
N LEU A 138 -7.99 12.76 0.45
CA LEU A 138 -7.68 13.90 -0.42
C LEU A 138 -8.37 15.21 0.01
N THR A 139 -9.34 15.16 0.93
CA THR A 139 -9.93 16.37 1.53
C THR A 139 -9.14 16.91 2.72
N HIS A 140 -8.22 16.13 3.30
CA HIS A 140 -7.41 16.58 4.43
C HIS A 140 -6.38 17.63 3.95
N PRO A 141 -6.29 18.82 4.59
CA PRO A 141 -5.45 19.92 4.11
C PRO A 141 -3.95 19.57 4.03
N GLY A 142 -3.48 18.72 4.94
CA GLY A 142 -2.09 18.25 4.98
C GLY A 142 -1.79 17.00 4.15
N PHE A 143 -2.73 16.47 3.36
CA PHE A 143 -2.54 15.19 2.65
C PHE A 143 -1.24 15.18 1.83
N PHE A 144 -0.98 16.24 1.08
CA PHE A 144 0.19 16.37 0.24
C PHE A 144 1.45 16.90 0.96
N GLU A 145 1.43 16.99 2.28
CA GLU A 145 2.62 17.11 3.12
C GLU A 145 2.95 15.75 3.75
N ILE A 146 1.92 15.02 4.18
CA ILE A 146 2.02 13.71 4.80
C ILE A 146 2.49 12.65 3.81
N LEU A 147 1.94 12.63 2.59
CA LEU A 147 2.32 11.64 1.57
C LEU A 147 3.82 11.72 1.21
N PRO A 148 4.39 12.88 0.83
CA PRO A 148 5.83 12.99 0.58
C PRO A 148 6.66 12.60 1.80
N ARG A 149 6.23 12.95 3.02
CA ARG A 149 6.93 12.56 4.24
C ARG A 149 7.01 11.04 4.40
N ALA A 150 5.95 10.31 4.07
CA ALA A 150 5.98 8.85 4.10
C ALA A 150 6.97 8.28 3.07
N LYS A 151 7.01 8.87 1.87
CA LYS A 151 7.95 8.49 0.81
C LYS A 151 9.42 8.75 1.20
N GLU A 152 9.70 9.89 1.83
CA GLU A 152 11.04 10.19 2.39
C GLU A 152 11.51 9.19 3.45
N ARG A 153 10.58 8.43 4.03
CA ARG A 153 10.83 7.42 5.05
C ARG A 153 10.80 5.99 4.50
N ASP A 154 10.87 5.85 3.18
CA ASP A 154 10.87 4.56 2.46
C ASP A 154 9.64 3.68 2.78
N LEU A 155 8.52 4.30 3.19
CA LEU A 155 7.26 3.61 3.38
C LEU A 155 6.59 3.38 2.02
N ALA A 156 6.15 2.16 1.78
CA ALA A 156 5.19 1.89 0.71
C ALA A 156 3.82 2.44 1.12
N VAL A 157 3.19 3.23 0.26
CA VAL A 157 1.94 3.92 0.58
C VAL A 157 0.76 3.30 -0.15
N ARG A 158 -0.35 3.11 0.56
CA ARG A 158 -1.65 2.83 -0.05
C ARG A 158 -2.61 3.98 0.24
N VAL A 159 -3.23 4.55 -0.79
CA VAL A 159 -4.26 5.59 -0.65
C VAL A 159 -5.62 4.96 -0.91
N LEU A 160 -6.51 4.95 0.09
CA LEU A 160 -7.90 4.53 -0.08
C LEU A 160 -8.76 5.76 -0.35
N THR A 161 -9.36 5.84 -1.55
CA THR A 161 -10.11 7.03 -1.98
C THR A 161 -11.46 6.63 -2.58
N ASN A 162 -12.43 7.54 -2.49
CA ASN A 162 -13.67 7.47 -3.24
C ASN A 162 -13.49 7.82 -4.72
N GLY A 163 -12.30 8.25 -5.13
CA GLY A 163 -11.90 8.49 -6.52
C GLY A 163 -12.40 9.81 -7.12
N THR A 164 -13.30 10.52 -6.45
CA THR A 164 -13.96 11.69 -7.04
C THR A 164 -13.08 12.93 -7.16
N LEU A 165 -11.95 12.96 -6.45
CA LEU A 165 -10.95 14.02 -6.46
C LEU A 165 -9.64 13.60 -7.15
N LEU A 166 -9.58 12.39 -7.71
CA LEU A 166 -8.34 11.91 -8.35
C LEU A 166 -8.04 12.66 -9.64
N GLU A 167 -9.05 12.96 -10.47
CA GLU A 167 -8.85 13.62 -11.77
C GLU A 167 -8.10 14.95 -11.64
N GLU A 168 -8.44 15.77 -10.63
CA GLU A 168 -7.80 17.07 -10.37
C GLU A 168 -6.45 16.95 -9.64
N ASN A 169 -6.16 15.80 -9.02
CA ASN A 169 -4.94 15.57 -8.24
C ASN A 169 -3.96 14.60 -8.91
N ALA A 170 -4.30 14.09 -10.11
CA ALA A 170 -3.60 13.00 -10.78
C ALA A 170 -2.10 13.28 -10.99
N GLU A 171 -1.76 14.45 -11.53
CA GLU A 171 -0.35 14.82 -11.77
C GLU A 171 0.45 14.92 -10.48
N ARG A 172 -0.17 15.42 -9.40
CA ARG A 172 0.49 15.55 -8.10
C ARG A 172 0.74 14.19 -7.47
N LEU A 173 -0.24 13.29 -7.51
CA LEU A 173 -0.08 11.91 -7.06
C LEU A 173 0.97 11.18 -7.91
N ALA A 174 0.93 11.31 -9.23
CA ALA A 174 1.91 10.74 -10.16
C ALA A 174 3.34 11.14 -9.84
N SER A 175 3.55 12.38 -9.40
CA SER A 175 4.89 12.88 -9.05
C SER A 175 5.44 12.36 -7.73
N LEU A 176 4.59 11.75 -6.90
CA LEU A 176 4.93 11.32 -5.54
C LEU A 176 4.93 9.80 -5.38
N LEU A 177 4.13 9.09 -6.18
CA LEU A 177 3.95 7.65 -6.08
C LEU A 177 4.91 6.91 -7.03
N ASP A 178 5.37 5.75 -6.60
CA ASP A 178 6.22 4.84 -7.36
C ASP A 178 5.61 3.42 -7.44
N GLU A 179 6.35 2.47 -8.03
CA GLU A 179 5.85 1.10 -8.25
C GLU A 179 5.52 0.30 -6.98
N TRP A 180 5.86 0.80 -5.79
CA TRP A 180 5.58 0.13 -4.50
C TRP A 180 4.27 0.61 -3.87
N ASP A 181 3.71 1.69 -4.40
CA ASP A 181 2.52 2.34 -3.89
C ASP A 181 1.25 1.85 -4.59
N GLU A 182 0.11 2.12 -3.98
CA GLU A 182 -1.20 1.75 -4.51
C GLU A 182 -2.23 2.85 -4.29
N VAL A 183 -3.04 3.14 -5.31
CA VAL A 183 -4.27 3.91 -5.17
C VAL A 183 -5.45 2.96 -5.33
N GLN A 184 -6.25 2.81 -4.28
CA GLN A 184 -7.43 1.95 -4.29
C GLN A 184 -8.69 2.81 -4.38
N VAL A 185 -9.38 2.68 -5.52
CA VAL A 185 -10.61 3.43 -5.82
C VAL A 185 -11.83 2.63 -5.42
N SER A 186 -12.71 3.25 -4.63
CA SER A 186 -13.93 2.60 -4.17
C SER A 186 -15.06 2.65 -5.22
N LEU A 187 -15.45 1.50 -5.76
CA LEU A 187 -16.61 1.33 -6.65
C LEU A 187 -17.48 0.16 -6.17
N ASP A 188 -18.77 0.41 -5.93
CA ASP A 188 -19.68 -0.60 -5.33
C ASP A 188 -20.55 -1.37 -6.34
N GLY A 189 -20.23 -1.29 -7.64
CA GLY A 189 -20.95 -2.02 -8.68
C GLY A 189 -21.12 -1.23 -9.96
N THR A 190 -22.23 -1.47 -10.67
CA THR A 190 -22.58 -0.67 -11.85
C THR A 190 -22.83 0.78 -11.47
N ARG A 191 -22.82 1.68 -12.46
CA ARG A 191 -23.13 3.11 -12.25
C ARG A 191 -24.37 3.34 -11.40
N GLU A 192 -25.47 2.65 -11.73
CA GLU A 192 -26.74 2.81 -11.03
C GLU A 192 -26.63 2.39 -9.55
N VAL A 193 -25.97 1.25 -9.28
CA VAL A 193 -25.77 0.75 -7.91
C VAL A 193 -24.85 1.68 -7.12
N ASN A 194 -23.72 2.05 -7.71
CA ASN A 194 -22.73 2.92 -7.08
C ASN A 194 -23.33 4.29 -6.75
N ASP A 195 -24.02 4.93 -7.70
CA ASP A 195 -24.60 6.25 -7.50
C ASP A 195 -25.74 6.24 -6.47
N LYS A 196 -26.49 5.14 -6.37
CA LYS A 196 -27.49 4.95 -5.33
C LYS A 196 -26.88 4.90 -3.92
N ILE A 197 -25.69 4.34 -3.80
CA ILE A 197 -24.98 4.15 -2.52
C ILE A 197 -24.16 5.38 -2.14
N ARG A 198 -23.36 5.89 -3.08
CA ARG A 198 -22.30 6.89 -2.86
C ARG A 198 -22.71 8.31 -3.26
N GLY A 199 -23.84 8.46 -3.94
CA GLY A 199 -24.35 9.72 -4.45
C GLY A 199 -24.24 9.84 -5.96
N LYS A 200 -25.18 10.57 -6.55
CA LYS A 200 -25.31 10.73 -8.01
C LYS A 200 -24.03 11.30 -8.65
N GLY A 201 -23.57 10.67 -9.72
CA GLY A 201 -22.38 11.07 -10.48
C GLY A 201 -21.05 10.64 -9.84
N SER A 202 -21.07 9.97 -8.69
CA SER A 202 -19.84 9.48 -8.05
C SER A 202 -19.14 8.42 -8.89
N PHE A 203 -19.88 7.55 -9.59
CA PHE A 203 -19.30 6.52 -10.44
C PHE A 203 -18.48 7.12 -11.59
N GLU A 204 -19.05 8.09 -12.31
CA GLU A 204 -18.36 8.71 -13.45
C GLU A 204 -17.14 9.52 -13.02
N LYS A 205 -17.21 10.20 -11.86
CA LYS A 205 -16.06 10.91 -11.30
C LYS A 205 -14.95 9.94 -10.90
N ALA A 206 -15.27 8.86 -10.18
CA ALA A 206 -14.29 7.86 -9.76
C ALA A 206 -13.62 7.18 -10.96
N VAL A 207 -14.38 6.80 -11.99
CA VAL A 207 -13.83 6.17 -13.21
C VAL A 207 -12.96 7.14 -14.03
N ARG A 208 -13.30 8.43 -14.08
CA ARG A 208 -12.43 9.42 -14.72
C ARG A 208 -11.14 9.62 -13.93
N GLY A 209 -11.25 9.73 -12.62
CA GLY A 209 -10.11 9.85 -11.73
C GLY A 209 -9.14 8.67 -11.81
N ASP A 210 -9.66 7.45 -11.81
CA ASP A 210 -8.89 6.21 -12.00
C ASP A 210 -8.10 6.23 -13.31
N LYS A 211 -8.75 6.60 -14.43
CA LYS A 211 -8.09 6.69 -15.74
C LYS A 211 -7.04 7.80 -15.85
N SER A 212 -7.17 8.86 -15.05
CA SER A 212 -6.21 9.96 -15.02
C SER A 212 -4.99 9.64 -14.16
N THR A 213 -5.09 8.67 -13.25
CA THR A 213 -3.99 8.29 -12.36
C THR A 213 -3.03 7.37 -13.13
N PRO A 214 -1.71 7.65 -13.17
CA PRO A 214 -0.77 6.78 -13.85
C PRO A 214 -0.70 5.40 -13.17
N GLN A 215 -0.56 4.36 -14.00
CA GLN A 215 -0.33 2.98 -13.58
C GLN A 215 1.14 2.65 -13.44
#